data_AF-W6TSN5-F1
#
_entry.id   AF-W6TSN5-F1
#
_cell.length_a   1.000
_cell.length_b   1.000
_cell.length_c   1.000
_cell.angle_alpha   90.00
_cell.angle_beta   90.00
_cell.angle_gamma   90.00
#
_symmetry.space_group_name_H-M   'P 1'
#
loop_
_entity.id
_entity.type
_entity.pdbx_description
1 polymer ?
#
loop_
_entity_poly.entity_id
_entity_poly.type
_entity_poly.pdbx_seq_one_letter_code
_entity_poly.pdbx_strand_id
1 'polypeptide(L)'
;MNMKAFSLIQHKLIPTALIAGNIALVHLIYLLAKGDYNYTLWATAICIISLIIGILRANKYLLLGGIISYSILVLGALIFLPA
;
A
#
# COMPACT_ATOMS: atom_id res chain seq x y z
N MET A 1 5.87 4.34 25.82
CA MET A 1 6.23 4.40 24.38
C MET A 1 7.36 5.41 24.20
N ASN A 2 8.45 5.02 23.54
CA ASN A 2 9.62 5.90 23.36
C ASN A 2 9.27 7.05 22.40
N MET A 3 9.43 8.32 22.80
CA MET A 3 8.96 9.50 22.03
C MET A 3 9.48 9.52 20.58
N LYS A 4 10.70 9.00 20.35
CA LYS A 4 11.30 8.87 19.02
C LYS A 4 10.55 7.90 18.09
N ALA A 5 10.02 6.80 18.62
CA ALA A 5 9.31 5.80 17.83
C ALA A 5 7.92 6.30 17.41
N PHE A 6 7.25 7.06 18.28
CA PHE A 6 5.97 7.68 17.98
C PHE A 6 6.10 8.74 16.88
N SER A 7 7.12 9.61 17.00
CA SER A 7 7.46 10.60 15.99
C SER A 7 7.73 9.95 14.61
N LEU A 8 8.46 8.83 14.59
CA LEU A 8 8.78 8.13 13.34
C LEU A 8 7.54 7.51 12.68
N ILE A 9 6.63 6.95 13.48
CA ILE A 9 5.36 6.41 12.97
C ILE A 9 4.50 7.53 12.39
N GLN A 10 4.30 8.60 13.15
CA GLN A 10 3.33 9.63 12.80
C GLN A 10 3.82 10.59 11.71
N HIS A 11 5.10 10.94 11.69
CA HIS A 11 5.65 11.91 10.73
C HIS A 11 6.32 11.30 9.51
N LYS A 12 6.67 10.00 9.53
CA LYS A 12 7.32 9.34 8.38
C LYS A 12 6.49 8.18 7.84
N LEU A 13 6.12 7.20 8.67
CA LEU A 13 5.45 5.99 8.20
C LEU A 13 4.01 6.24 7.74
N ILE A 14 3.20 7.00 8.49
CA ILE A 14 1.82 7.31 8.10
C ILE A 14 1.76 8.12 6.80
N PRO A 15 2.54 9.22 6.62
CA PRO A 15 2.56 9.95 5.35
C PRO A 15 3.01 9.08 4.17
N THR A 16 4.03 8.22 4.38
CA THR A 16 4.50 7.30 3.34
C THR A 16 3.42 6.26 2.98
N ALA A 17 2.73 5.72 3.98
CA ALA A 17 1.63 4.78 3.77
C ALA A 17 0.44 5.43 3.07
N LEU A 18 0.15 6.72 3.33
CA LEU A 18 -0.87 7.49 2.63
C LEU A 18 -0.51 7.71 1.16
N ILE A 19 0.75 8.07 0.86
CA ILE A 19 1.22 8.20 -0.52
C ILE A 19 1.12 6.87 -1.25
N ALA A 20 1.63 5.78 -0.65
CA ALA A 20 1.52 4.43 -1.21
C ALA A 20 0.06 4.01 -1.41
N GLY A 21 -0.81 4.29 -0.44
CA GLY A 21 -2.24 4.02 -0.52
C GLY A 21 -2.94 4.76 -1.65
N ASN A 22 -2.59 6.04 -1.88
CA ASN A 22 -3.13 6.81 -3.00
C ASN A 22 -2.69 6.24 -4.36
N ILE A 23 -1.42 5.87 -4.52
CA ILE A 23 -0.94 5.24 -5.76
C ILE A 23 -1.62 3.88 -5.97
N ALA A 24 -1.79 3.10 -4.90
CA ALA A 24 -2.50 1.83 -4.94
C ALA A 24 -3.96 1.99 -5.37
N LEU A 25 -4.64 3.02 -4.87
CA LEU A 25 -6.01 3.34 -5.23
C LEU A 25 -6.14 3.71 -6.71
N VAL A 26 -5.25 4.56 -7.23
CA VAL A 26 -5.23 4.91 -8.66
C VAL A 26 -4.95 3.67 -9.52
N HIS A 27 -4.04 2.80 -9.09
CA HIS A 27 -3.75 1.54 -9.78
C HIS A 27 -4.97 0.61 -9.79
N LEU A 28 -5.68 0.50 -8.67
CA LEU A 28 -6.92 -0.28 -8.57
C LEU A 28 -8.00 0.27 -9.52
N ILE A 29 -8.19 1.58 -9.55
CA ILE A 29 -9.15 2.25 -10.45
C ILE A 29 -8.76 2.00 -11.92
N TYR A 30 -7.47 2.05 -12.25
CA TYR A 30 -6.98 1.73 -13.58
C TYR A 30 -7.27 0.28 -13.98
N LEU A 31 -7.01 -0.70 -13.12
CA LEU A 31 -7.31 -2.11 -13.39
C LEU A 31 -8.81 -2.38 -13.54
N LEU A 32 -9.63 -1.73 -12.70
CA LEU A 32 -11.09 -1.75 -12.80
C LEU A 32 -11.57 -1.17 -14.14
N ALA A 33 -11.02 -0.02 -14.54
CA ALA A 33 -11.36 0.63 -15.81
C ALA A 33 -10.92 -0.19 -17.03
N LYS A 34 -9.79 -0.90 -16.93
CA LYS A 34 -9.32 -1.85 -17.95
C LYS A 34 -10.20 -3.11 -18.04
N GLY A 35 -11.03 -3.38 -17.02
CA GLY A 35 -11.84 -4.60 -16.94
C GLY A 35 -11.01 -5.86 -16.64
N ASP A 36 -9.80 -5.68 -16.12
CA ASP A 36 -8.81 -6.75 -15.93
C ASP A 36 -8.88 -7.27 -14.48
N TYR A 37 -9.81 -8.20 -14.23
CA TYR A 37 -10.12 -8.75 -12.90
C TYR A 37 -9.16 -9.86 -12.43
N ASN A 38 -7.90 -9.77 -12.84
CA ASN A 38 -6.87 -10.74 -12.52
C ASN A 38 -6.39 -10.66 -11.06
N TYR A 39 -5.53 -11.61 -10.67
CA TYR A 39 -4.94 -11.68 -9.32
C TYR A 39 -4.36 -10.34 -8.84
N THR A 40 -3.79 -9.55 -9.76
CA THR A 40 -3.24 -8.22 -9.51
C THR A 40 -4.27 -7.28 -8.87
N LEU A 41 -5.52 -7.26 -9.36
CA LEU A 41 -6.58 -6.39 -8.84
C LEU A 41 -6.89 -6.70 -7.38
N TRP A 42 -7.12 -7.98 -7.08
CA TRP A 42 -7.38 -8.47 -5.73
C TRP A 42 -6.21 -8.21 -4.79
N ALA A 43 -4.99 -8.41 -5.27
CA ALA A 43 -3.79 -8.15 -4.50
C ALA A 43 -3.63 -6.65 -4.20
N THR A 44 -3.91 -5.73 -5.15
CA THR A 44 -3.93 -4.28 -4.88
C THR A 44 -5.01 -3.90 -3.87
N ALA A 45 -6.21 -4.48 -3.95
CA ALA A 45 -7.30 -4.20 -3.00
C ALA A 45 -6.92 -4.60 -1.57
N ILE A 46 -6.36 -5.81 -1.39
CA ILE A 46 -5.88 -6.29 -0.09
C ILE A 46 -4.77 -5.40 0.45
N CYS A 47 -3.88 -4.90 -0.42
CA CYS A 47 -2.81 -3.98 -0.02
C CYS A 47 -3.35 -2.65 0.52
N ILE A 48 -4.35 -2.08 -0.15
CA ILE A 48 -5.04 -0.86 0.31
C ILE A 48 -5.68 -1.08 1.68
N ILE A 49 -6.40 -2.20 1.87
CA ILE A 49 -7.03 -2.53 3.15
C ILE A 49 -5.99 -2.68 4.26
N SER A 50 -4.87 -3.36 3.97
CA SER A 50 -3.77 -3.55 4.92
C SER A 50 -3.12 -2.22 5.33
N LEU A 51 -2.88 -1.31 4.37
CA LEU A 51 -2.36 0.03 4.61
C LEU A 51 -3.33 0.86 5.46
N ILE A 52 -4.62 0.84 5.16
CA ILE A 52 -5.65 1.57 5.94
C ILE A 52 -5.70 1.05 7.38
N ILE A 53 -5.74 -0.27 7.58
CA ILE A 53 -5.74 -0.86 8.92
C ILE A 53 -4.45 -0.52 9.67
N GLY A 54 -3.31 -0.51 8.98
CA GLY A 54 -2.02 -0.10 9.54
C GLY A 54 -1.99 1.36 9.99
N ILE A 55 -2.59 2.25 9.21
CA ILE A 55 -2.74 3.68 9.55
C ILE A 55 -3.66 3.83 10.77
N LEU A 56 -4.85 3.21 10.75
CA LEU A 56 -5.83 3.32 11.85
C LEU A 56 -5.30 2.79 13.18
N ARG A 57 -4.53 1.70 13.17
CA ARG A 57 -3.95 1.13 14.39
C ARG A 57 -2.61 1.77 14.78
N ALA A 58 -2.10 2.72 13.99
CA ALA A 58 -0.77 3.32 14.15
C ALA A 58 0.34 2.28 14.43
N ASN A 59 0.19 1.07 13.89
CA ASN A 59 1.06 -0.05 14.22
C ASN A 59 2.20 -0.11 13.20
N LYS A 60 3.44 0.10 13.67
CA LYS A 60 4.62 0.14 12.79
C LYS A 60 4.75 -1.10 11.91
N TYR A 61 4.40 -2.28 12.42
CA TYR A 61 4.59 -3.55 11.71
C TYR A 61 3.57 -3.71 10.58
N LEU A 62 2.33 -3.27 10.81
CA LEU A 62 1.29 -3.26 9.77
C LEU A 62 1.58 -2.20 8.69
N LEU A 63 2.08 -1.02 9.07
CA LEU A 63 2.49 0.03 8.12
C LEU A 63 3.65 -0.44 7.24
N LEU A 64 4.71 -1.02 7.83
CA LEU A 64 5.83 -1.58 7.07
C LEU A 64 5.39 -2.75 6.20
N GLY A 65 4.58 -3.67 6.74
CA GLY A 65 4.08 -4.82 6.00
C GLY A 65 3.25 -4.42 4.79
N GLY A 66 2.38 -3.41 4.94
CA GLY A 66 1.59 -2.85 3.85
C GLY A 66 2.45 -2.17 2.78
N ILE A 67 3.42 -1.34 3.19
CA ILE A 67 4.33 -0.64 2.27
C ILE A 67 5.20 -1.65 1.49
N ILE A 68 5.78 -2.64 2.17
CA ILE A 68 6.65 -3.64 1.53
C ILE A 68 5.84 -4.52 0.58
N SER A 69 4.67 -5.00 1.02
CA SER A 69 3.78 -5.81 0.18
C SER A 69 3.36 -5.05 -1.07
N TYR A 70 3.02 -3.75 -0.91
CA TYR A 70 2.64 -2.91 -2.04
C TYR A 70 3.81 -2.69 -2.99
N SER A 71 5.01 -2.44 -2.46
CA SER A 71 6.22 -2.22 -3.26
C SER A 71 6.59 -3.44 -4.09
N ILE A 72 6.47 -4.65 -3.51
CA ILE A 72 6.70 -5.92 -4.22
C ILE A 72 5.67 -6.12 -5.33
N LEU A 73 4.40 -5.81 -5.05
CA LEU A 73 3.32 -5.95 -6.01
C LEU A 73 3.47 -4.95 -7.16
N VAL A 74 3.84 -3.70 -6.87
CA VAL A 74 4.16 -2.70 -7.90
C VAL A 74 5.37 -3.13 -8.70
N LEU A 75 6.45 -3.63 -8.08
CA LEU A 75 7.62 -4.14 -8.81
C LEU A 75 7.23 -5.31 -9.72
N GLY A 76 6.44 -6.26 -9.22
CA GLY A 76 5.92 -7.37 -10.01
C GLY A 76 5.04 -6.89 -11.16
N ALA A 77 4.13 -5.95 -10.91
CA ALA A 77 3.28 -5.34 -11.93
C ALA A 77 4.10 -4.52 -12.95
N LEU A 78 5.15 -3.80 -12.53
CA LEU A 78 6.03 -3.04 -13.44
C LEU A 78 6.87 -3.97 -14.32
N ILE A 79 7.25 -5.15 -13.82
CA ILE A 79 8.01 -6.17 -14.56
C ILE A 79 7.10 -6.99 -15.50
N PHE A 80 5.83 -7.20 -15.13
CA PHE A 80 4.91 -8.09 -15.85
C PHE A 80 3.72 -7.40 -16.56
N LEU A 81 3.55 -6.07 -16.49
CA LEU A 81 2.63 -5.37 -17.39
C LEU A 81 3.29 -5.26 -18.77
N PRO A 82 2.79 -5.96 -19.81
CA PRO A 82 3.01 -5.46 -21.15
C PRO A 82 2.27 -4.12 -21.27
N ALA A 83 2.97 -3.13 -21.81
CA ALA A 83 2.43 -1.82 -22.14
C ALA A 83 1.15 -1.93 -22.99
#